data_AF-A0A7C4G8J2-F1
#
_entry.id   AF-A0A7C4G8J2-F1
#
_cell.length_a   1.000
_cell.length_b   1.000
_cell.length_c   1.000
_cell.angle_alpha   90.00
_cell.angle_beta   90.00
_cell.angle_gamma   90.00
#
_symmetry.space_group_name_H-M   'P 1'
#
loop_
_entity.id
_entity.type
_entity.pdbx_description
1 polymer ?
#
loop_
_entity_poly.entity_id
_entity_poly.type
_entity_poly.pdbx_seq_one_letter_code
_entity_poly.pdbx_strand_id
1 'polypeptide(L)'
;MDLLTLVLTLIIIYTILVSIASYKKLLSKCRNVSFYGPFIMLKTSRGNQIIDRISRYKFPWIIAMNIFIAIYILSFIIALWLIINSAIASFRIPASAAPTPQMLIGIPGVNPFIPLWYGIVGLIFSVFFHEFSHGIASRVGNIRIKSMGILFLIVPLGAFVEPDDEELKKTSRLSRVRVYVSGPAVNIMSSLIFLLIFTSSISMVSFAPIGVAVDTVFRDSPAYNAGIRPGMVIVAVNSDYVKSWDEFFQLMSRFKPNDTVKLLVRNSTAEIILNITLDERFKYTGVESDRDKPFLGVANRWISIIYSLANPFSTLPESFLELLRLPFIGLAVIQPPYPEFYSTPIPSNIFWPLLNTAYWIFWLNLMIGLTNVLPIVPLDGGLIVKETIEVILGKISSKKSIEERSIIALKAAYFITLVVVVMILMPMIIPRILNISS
;
A
#
# COMPACT_ATOMS: atom_id res chain seq x y z
N MET A 1 24.97 -13.27 -14.19
CA MET A 1 24.81 -12.63 -12.87
C MET A 1 23.34 -12.38 -12.68
N ASP A 2 22.71 -12.92 -11.64
CA ASP A 2 21.30 -12.64 -11.39
C ASP A 2 21.09 -11.17 -10.97
N LEU A 3 19.84 -10.69 -11.07
CA LEU A 3 19.51 -9.29 -10.78
C LEU A 3 19.90 -8.90 -9.35
N LEU A 4 19.77 -9.82 -8.40
CA LEU A 4 20.15 -9.60 -7.00
C LEU A 4 21.65 -9.34 -6.86
N THR A 5 22.48 -10.17 -7.48
CA THR A 5 23.94 -10.02 -7.48
C THR A 5 24.35 -8.72 -8.17
N LEU A 6 23.66 -8.31 -9.24
CA LEU A 6 23.87 -7.00 -9.88
C LEU A 6 23.56 -5.84 -8.94
N VAL A 7 22.40 -5.84 -8.31
CA VAL A 7 21.99 -4.78 -7.36
C VAL A 7 22.95 -4.71 -6.17
N LEU A 8 23.30 -5.84 -5.57
CA LEU A 8 24.25 -5.90 -4.45
C LEU A 8 25.64 -5.37 -4.85
N THR A 9 26.12 -5.77 -6.03
CA THR A 9 27.40 -5.29 -6.57
C THR A 9 27.37 -3.76 -6.76
N LEU A 10 26.29 -3.22 -7.32
CA LEU A 10 26.11 -1.77 -7.49
C LEU A 10 26.09 -1.04 -6.13
N ILE A 11 25.41 -1.59 -5.12
CA ILE A 11 25.37 -1.01 -3.76
C ILE A 11 26.75 -1.01 -3.12
N ILE A 12 27.51 -2.10 -3.26
CA ILE A 12 28.88 -2.20 -2.72
C ILE A 12 29.79 -1.18 -3.42
N ILE A 13 29.78 -1.13 -4.75
CA ILE A 13 30.57 -0.17 -5.53
C ILE A 13 30.21 1.27 -5.12
N TYR A 14 28.92 1.58 -5.08
CA TYR A 14 28.43 2.89 -4.65
C TYR A 14 28.92 3.23 -3.23
N THR A 15 28.76 2.30 -2.28
CA THR A 15 29.18 2.49 -0.88
C THR A 15 30.68 2.75 -0.76
N ILE A 16 31.51 2.02 -1.51
CA ILE A 16 32.96 2.23 -1.56
C ILE A 16 33.27 3.61 -2.11
N LEU A 17 32.65 4.00 -3.23
CA LEU A 17 32.85 5.31 -3.85
C LEU A 17 32.46 6.46 -2.91
N VAL A 18 31.31 6.35 -2.23
CA VAL A 18 30.85 7.34 -1.25
C VAL A 18 31.77 7.41 -0.04
N SER A 19 32.23 6.26 0.46
CA SER A 19 33.17 6.19 1.58
C SER A 19 34.51 6.85 1.23
N ILE A 20 35.03 6.60 0.02
CA ILE A 20 36.23 7.28 -0.49
C ILE A 20 35.99 8.79 -0.64
N ALA A 21 34.84 9.20 -1.18
CA ALA A 21 34.49 10.61 -1.34
C ALA A 21 34.40 11.35 0.00
N SER A 22 33.79 10.72 0.99
CA SER A 22 33.68 11.21 2.37
C SER A 22 35.07 11.31 3.03
N TYR A 23 35.85 10.22 2.99
CA TYR A 23 37.20 10.17 3.59
C TYR A 23 38.15 11.20 2.98
N LYS A 24 38.19 11.30 1.64
CA LYS A 24 39.01 12.28 0.92
C LYS A 24 38.45 13.70 0.99
N LYS A 25 37.33 13.93 1.70
CA LYS A 25 36.66 15.23 1.80
C LYS A 25 36.39 15.87 0.43
N LEU A 26 36.14 15.05 -0.60
CA LEU A 26 35.99 15.48 -2.00
C LEU A 26 34.84 16.48 -2.18
N LEU A 27 33.79 16.36 -1.37
CA LEU A 27 32.63 17.26 -1.36
C LEU A 27 32.59 18.20 -0.13
N SER A 28 33.68 18.33 0.63
CA SER A 28 33.71 19.19 1.82
C SER A 28 33.50 20.69 1.53
N LYS A 29 33.81 21.13 0.31
CA LYS A 29 33.52 22.50 -0.17
C LYS A 29 32.03 22.69 -0.49
N CYS A 30 31.29 21.61 -0.75
CA CYS A 30 29.86 21.65 -1.01
C CYS A 30 29.10 21.69 0.33
N ARG A 31 28.83 22.90 0.84
CA ARG A 31 28.09 23.12 2.11
C ARG A 31 26.72 22.42 2.19
N ASN A 32 26.19 22.03 1.04
CA ASN A 32 24.88 21.40 0.88
C ASN A 32 24.94 19.87 0.84
N VAL A 33 26.11 19.25 1.01
CA VAL A 33 26.26 17.81 0.95
C VAL A 33 26.81 17.31 2.28
N SER A 34 26.13 16.33 2.86
CA SER A 34 26.57 15.64 4.08
C SER A 34 26.54 14.14 3.86
N PHE A 35 27.52 13.44 4.42
CA PHE A 35 27.65 11.99 4.30
C PHE A 35 27.25 11.32 5.63
N TYR A 36 26.44 10.29 5.54
CA TYR A 36 26.03 9.45 6.67
C TYR A 36 26.28 7.98 6.29
N GLY A 37 27.51 7.50 6.50
CA GLY A 37 27.91 6.18 6.01
C GLY A 37 27.78 6.09 4.47
N PRO A 38 27.04 5.11 3.91
CA PRO A 38 26.81 5.02 2.47
C PRO A 38 25.82 6.07 1.96
N PHE A 39 25.09 6.76 2.83
CA PHE A 39 24.05 7.69 2.42
C PHE A 39 24.62 9.08 2.13
N ILE A 40 24.11 9.71 1.07
CA ILE A 40 24.39 11.10 0.73
C ILE A 40 23.13 11.91 1.02
N MET A 41 23.26 12.93 1.85
CA MET A 41 22.19 13.85 2.17
C MET A 41 22.44 15.19 1.48
N LEU A 42 21.56 15.54 0.55
CA LEU A 42 21.57 16.82 -0.16
C LEU A 42 20.65 17.81 0.54
N LYS A 43 21.23 18.84 1.16
CA LYS A 43 20.55 19.92 1.88
C LYS A 43 20.36 21.15 0.99
N THR A 44 19.23 21.82 1.15
CA THR A 44 18.95 23.12 0.56
C THR A 44 18.08 23.96 1.50
N SER A 45 18.32 25.26 1.50
CA SER A 45 17.46 26.24 2.17
C SER A 45 16.51 26.93 1.19
N ARG A 46 16.64 26.68 -0.13
CA ARG A 46 15.82 27.34 -1.16
C ARG A 46 14.33 26.99 -1.03
N GLY A 47 14.02 25.75 -0.64
CA GLY A 47 12.65 25.29 -0.42
C GLY A 47 11.93 26.01 0.72
N ASN A 48 12.68 26.58 1.67
CA ASN A 48 12.11 27.29 2.81
C ASN A 48 11.23 28.48 2.38
N GLN A 49 11.60 29.16 1.29
CA GLN A 49 10.84 30.31 0.80
C GLN A 49 9.42 29.94 0.33
N ILE A 50 9.26 28.74 -0.24
CA ILE A 50 7.96 28.23 -0.68
C ILE A 50 7.08 27.97 0.53
N ILE A 51 7.63 27.29 1.54
CA ILE A 51 6.94 27.06 2.82
C ILE A 51 6.59 28.39 3.48
N ASP A 52 7.52 29.34 3.54
CA ASP A 52 7.28 30.67 4.11
C ASP A 52 6.16 31.43 3.42
N ARG A 53 6.09 31.33 2.09
CA ARG A 53 5.01 31.95 1.31
C ARG A 53 3.66 31.32 1.63
N ILE A 54 3.60 29.99 1.68
CA ILE A 54 2.36 29.23 1.89
C ILE A 54 1.88 29.32 3.34
N SER A 55 2.79 29.30 4.31
CA SER A 55 2.52 29.38 5.74
C SER A 55 2.28 30.82 6.24
N ARG A 56 2.39 31.84 5.37
CA ARG A 56 2.13 33.24 5.71
C ARG A 56 0.75 33.44 6.34
N TYR A 57 -0.27 32.78 5.79
CA TYR A 57 -1.64 32.84 6.29
C TYR A 57 -1.88 31.69 7.28
N LYS A 58 -1.63 31.94 8.57
CA LYS A 58 -1.65 30.89 9.59
C LYS A 58 -3.04 30.32 9.88
N PHE A 59 -4.09 31.14 9.79
CA PHE A 59 -5.45 30.76 10.17
C PHE A 59 -5.97 29.48 9.48
N PRO A 60 -5.95 29.35 8.14
CA PRO A 60 -6.40 28.12 7.47
C PRO A 60 -5.56 26.89 7.87
N TRP A 61 -4.25 27.06 8.04
CA TRP A 61 -3.37 25.98 8.48
C TRP A 61 -3.66 25.51 9.90
N ILE A 62 -4.00 26.43 10.81
CA ILE A 62 -4.39 26.06 12.18
C ILE A 62 -5.67 25.22 12.17
N ILE A 63 -6.66 25.58 11.33
CA ILE A 63 -7.89 24.79 11.16
C ILE A 63 -7.54 23.40 10.61
N ALA A 64 -6.76 23.33 9.53
CA ALA A 64 -6.33 22.07 8.94
C ALA A 64 -5.58 21.18 9.95
N MET A 65 -4.68 21.75 10.75
CA MET A 65 -3.93 21.01 11.75
C MET A 65 -4.80 20.52 12.92
N ASN A 66 -5.87 21.23 13.27
CA ASN A 66 -6.84 20.71 14.25
C ASN A 66 -7.60 19.51 13.69
N ILE A 67 -7.96 19.53 12.40
CA ILE A 67 -8.53 18.36 11.70
C ILE A 67 -7.49 17.21 11.67
N PHE A 68 -6.22 17.52 11.42
CA PHE A 68 -5.13 16.53 11.42
C PHE A 68 -4.97 15.84 12.77
N ILE A 69 -5.16 16.54 13.89
CA ILE A 69 -5.18 15.90 15.23
C ILE A 69 -6.31 14.86 15.30
N ALA A 70 -7.51 15.17 14.81
CA ALA A 70 -8.63 14.22 14.82
C ALA A 70 -8.35 13.00 13.92
N ILE A 71 -7.82 13.23 12.71
CA ILE A 71 -7.40 12.16 11.78
C ILE A 71 -6.34 11.28 12.42
N TYR A 72 -5.34 11.89 13.06
CA TYR A 72 -4.28 11.17 13.78
C TYR A 72 -4.87 10.27 14.87
N ILE A 73 -5.75 10.80 15.74
CA ILE A 73 -6.33 10.03 16.84
C ILE A 73 -7.13 8.83 16.31
N LEU A 74 -7.97 9.05 15.30
CA LEU A 74 -8.75 7.96 14.68
C LEU A 74 -7.83 6.91 14.06
N SER A 75 -6.83 7.35 13.29
CA SER A 75 -5.88 6.46 12.62
C SER A 75 -5.01 5.68 13.62
N PHE A 76 -4.64 6.31 14.74
CA PHE A 76 -3.92 5.68 15.84
C PHE A 76 -4.72 4.52 16.45
N ILE A 77 -6.01 4.75 16.73
CA ILE A 77 -6.91 3.72 17.27
C ILE A 77 -7.05 2.56 16.28
N ILE A 78 -7.28 2.87 15.00
CA ILE A 78 -7.39 1.85 13.94
C ILE A 78 -6.09 1.06 13.81
N ALA A 79 -4.93 1.72 13.77
CA ALA A 79 -3.65 1.06 13.61
C ALA A 79 -3.32 0.13 14.80
N LEU A 80 -3.59 0.56 16.03
CA LEU A 80 -3.45 -0.30 17.21
C LEU A 80 -4.42 -1.48 17.17
N TRP A 81 -5.69 -1.24 16.80
CA TRP A 81 -6.67 -2.32 16.65
C TRP A 81 -6.23 -3.35 15.61
N LEU A 82 -5.71 -2.92 14.46
CA LEU A 82 -5.19 -3.81 13.42
C LEU A 82 -4.01 -4.65 13.93
N ILE A 83 -3.04 -4.04 14.61
CA ILE A 83 -1.86 -4.75 15.14
C ILE A 83 -2.27 -5.75 16.23
N ILE A 84 -3.18 -5.37 17.14
CA ILE A 84 -3.69 -6.27 18.18
C ILE A 84 -4.39 -7.47 17.55
N ASN A 85 -5.29 -7.25 16.59
CA ASN A 85 -5.97 -8.35 15.92
C ASN A 85 -5.01 -9.23 15.10
N SER A 86 -4.02 -8.63 14.46
CA SER A 86 -2.97 -9.37 13.74
C SER A 86 -2.15 -10.25 14.69
N ALA A 87 -1.75 -9.71 15.85
CA ALA A 87 -1.04 -10.46 16.88
C ALA A 87 -1.89 -11.61 17.46
N ILE A 88 -3.19 -11.39 17.70
CA ILE A 88 -4.11 -12.45 18.16
C ILE A 88 -4.30 -13.52 17.07
N ALA A 89 -4.47 -13.10 15.81
CA ALA A 89 -4.63 -14.01 14.68
C ALA A 89 -3.40 -14.90 14.46
N SER A 90 -2.20 -14.43 14.82
CA SER A 90 -0.95 -15.19 14.66
C SER A 90 -0.94 -16.57 15.31
N PHE A 91 -1.76 -16.80 16.34
CA PHE A 91 -1.92 -18.11 16.98
C PHE A 91 -2.79 -19.10 16.19
N ARG A 92 -3.37 -18.67 15.07
CA ARG A 92 -4.29 -19.47 14.24
C ARG A 92 -3.84 -19.54 12.77
N ILE A 93 -2.84 -18.75 12.38
CA ILE A 93 -2.33 -18.73 11.01
C ILE A 93 -1.46 -19.98 10.79
N PRO A 94 -1.71 -20.78 9.74
CA PRO A 94 -0.84 -21.90 9.38
C PRO A 94 0.59 -21.43 9.05
N ALA A 95 1.59 -22.25 9.34
CA ALA A 95 3.00 -21.89 9.09
C ALA A 95 3.29 -21.57 7.61
N SER A 96 2.58 -22.22 6.68
CA SER A 96 2.67 -21.99 5.23
C SER A 96 2.11 -20.63 4.79
N ALA A 97 1.19 -20.05 5.56
CA ALA A 97 0.58 -18.75 5.29
C ALA A 97 1.23 -17.59 6.05
N ALA A 98 2.25 -17.87 6.88
CA ALA A 98 2.91 -16.87 7.70
C ALA A 98 3.70 -15.87 6.83
N PRO A 99 3.56 -14.54 7.04
CA PRO A 99 4.32 -13.53 6.29
C PRO A 99 5.82 -13.78 6.35
N THR A 100 6.56 -13.42 5.30
CA THR A 100 8.02 -13.47 5.28
C THR A 100 8.63 -12.12 5.72
N PRO A 101 9.90 -12.08 6.19
CA PRO A 101 10.55 -10.81 6.55
C PRO A 101 10.54 -9.78 5.42
N GLN A 102 10.67 -10.24 4.16
CA GLN A 102 10.64 -9.40 2.97
C GLN A 102 9.31 -8.65 2.81
N MET A 103 8.19 -9.22 3.27
CA MET A 103 6.86 -8.58 3.20
C MET A 103 6.70 -7.41 4.17
N LEU A 104 7.52 -7.32 5.22
CA LEU A 104 7.49 -6.21 6.19
C LEU A 104 8.27 -4.98 5.69
N ILE A 105 9.16 -5.16 4.72
CA ILE A 105 9.98 -4.08 4.18
C ILE A 105 9.13 -3.32 3.15
N GLY A 106 8.79 -2.06 3.41
CA GLY A 106 7.96 -1.22 2.53
C GLY A 106 8.67 -0.66 1.29
N ILE A 107 9.78 -1.28 0.84
CA ILE A 107 10.58 -0.78 -0.29
C ILE A 107 10.06 -1.38 -1.60
N PRO A 108 9.67 -0.56 -2.61
CA PRO A 108 9.22 -1.04 -3.91
C PRO A 108 10.24 -1.97 -4.58
N GLY A 109 9.76 -3.09 -5.14
CA GLY A 109 10.59 -4.12 -5.78
C GLY A 109 11.35 -5.05 -4.82
N VAL A 110 11.57 -4.65 -3.56
CA VAL A 110 12.00 -5.56 -2.49
C VAL A 110 10.79 -6.24 -1.88
N ASN A 111 9.75 -5.49 -1.55
CA ASN A 111 8.47 -6.08 -1.15
C ASN A 111 7.84 -6.78 -2.37
N PRO A 112 7.47 -8.07 -2.29
CA PRO A 112 6.88 -8.79 -3.41
C PRO A 112 5.55 -8.20 -3.89
N PHE A 113 4.84 -7.46 -3.02
CA PHE A 113 3.55 -6.87 -3.34
C PHE A 113 3.63 -5.46 -3.92
N ILE A 114 4.75 -4.74 -3.71
CA ILE A 114 4.89 -3.35 -4.13
C ILE A 114 5.63 -3.28 -5.47
N PRO A 115 4.95 -2.98 -6.60
CA PRO A 115 5.58 -2.88 -7.91
C PRO A 115 6.59 -1.73 -7.92
N LEU A 116 7.72 -1.95 -8.58
CA LEU A 116 8.86 -1.02 -8.52
C LEU A 116 8.48 0.41 -8.92
N TRP A 117 7.95 0.62 -10.12
CA TRP A 117 7.74 1.98 -10.64
C TRP A 117 6.58 2.73 -10.01
N TYR A 118 5.40 2.10 -9.91
CA TYR A 118 4.26 2.73 -9.23
C TYR A 118 4.55 2.91 -7.73
N GLY A 119 5.28 1.97 -7.13
CA GLY A 119 5.69 2.08 -5.75
C GLY A 119 6.67 3.22 -5.50
N ILE A 120 7.67 3.43 -6.37
CA ILE A 120 8.59 4.57 -6.28
C ILE A 120 7.82 5.89 -6.39
N VAL A 121 6.89 6.00 -7.35
CA VAL A 121 6.07 7.22 -7.52
C VAL A 121 5.23 7.49 -6.27
N GLY A 122 4.54 6.47 -5.74
CA GLY A 122 3.73 6.62 -4.54
C GLY A 122 4.56 6.95 -3.29
N LEU A 123 5.75 6.36 -3.15
CA LEU A 123 6.67 6.63 -2.04
C LEU A 123 7.22 8.06 -2.10
N ILE A 124 7.70 8.50 -3.27
CA ILE A 124 8.19 9.88 -3.48
C ILE A 124 7.07 10.88 -3.17
N PHE A 125 5.87 10.64 -3.69
CA PHE A 125 4.70 11.46 -3.40
C PHE A 125 4.47 11.54 -1.89
N SER A 126 4.36 10.38 -1.23
CA SER A 126 4.05 10.32 0.20
C SER A 126 5.09 11.03 1.07
N VAL A 127 6.37 10.71 0.88
CA VAL A 127 7.45 11.31 1.70
C VAL A 127 7.57 12.81 1.41
N PHE A 128 7.42 13.24 0.16
CA PHE A 128 7.44 14.67 -0.16
C PHE A 128 6.36 15.45 0.60
N PHE A 129 5.09 15.01 0.51
CA PHE A 129 3.99 15.71 1.18
C PHE A 129 4.08 15.60 2.70
N HIS A 130 4.50 14.45 3.23
CA HIS A 130 4.75 14.22 4.66
C HIS A 130 5.72 15.28 5.23
N GLU A 131 6.90 15.39 4.64
CA GLU A 131 7.95 16.31 5.09
C GLU A 131 7.56 17.77 4.85
N PHE A 132 6.90 18.06 3.74
CA PHE A 132 6.39 19.39 3.45
C PHE A 132 5.36 19.85 4.49
N SER A 133 4.50 18.94 4.95
CA SER A 133 3.50 19.19 5.99
C SER A 133 4.15 19.51 7.35
N HIS A 134 5.22 18.79 7.73
CA HIS A 134 6.04 19.13 8.91
C HIS A 134 6.62 20.54 8.82
N GLY A 135 7.10 20.93 7.63
CA GLY A 135 7.62 22.27 7.40
C GLY A 135 6.56 23.36 7.55
N ILE A 136 5.37 23.17 6.97
CA ILE A 136 4.25 24.11 7.12
C ILE A 136 3.85 24.24 8.60
N ALA A 137 3.71 23.12 9.30
CA ALA A 137 3.38 23.10 10.72
C ALA A 137 4.41 23.81 11.58
N SER A 138 5.69 23.63 11.27
CA SER A 138 6.79 24.31 11.95
C SER A 138 6.68 25.83 11.80
N ARG A 139 6.50 26.34 10.58
CA ARG A 139 6.38 27.80 10.35
C ARG A 139 5.12 28.40 10.98
N VAL A 140 3.99 27.68 10.95
CA VAL A 140 2.76 28.11 11.64
C VAL A 140 3.00 28.20 13.16
N GLY A 141 3.75 27.24 13.71
CA GLY A 141 4.20 27.19 15.11
C GLY A 141 5.36 28.13 15.48
N ASN A 142 5.77 29.04 14.58
CA ASN A 142 6.93 29.93 14.75
C ASN A 142 8.28 29.22 14.97
N ILE A 143 8.45 28.03 14.41
CA ILE A 143 9.69 27.26 14.46
C ILE A 143 10.41 27.44 13.13
N ARG A 144 11.68 27.85 13.18
CA ARG A 144 12.51 27.99 11.99
C ARG A 144 12.83 26.63 11.38
N ILE A 145 12.91 26.59 10.05
CA ILE A 145 13.39 25.42 9.30
C ILE A 145 14.86 25.68 8.96
N LYS A 146 15.76 24.87 9.50
CA LYS A 146 17.20 24.97 9.25
C LYS A 146 17.53 24.58 7.81
N SER A 147 17.01 23.45 7.37
CA SER A 147 17.21 22.95 6.02
C SER A 147 16.10 21.99 5.58
N MET A 148 16.04 21.73 4.29
CA MET A 148 15.26 20.64 3.70
C MET A 148 16.19 19.84 2.81
N GLY A 149 15.81 18.61 2.45
CA GLY A 149 16.65 17.86 1.54
C GLY A 149 16.11 16.52 1.12
N ILE A 150 16.98 15.79 0.43
CA ILE A 150 16.75 14.43 -0.05
C ILE A 150 17.90 13.56 0.43
N LEU A 151 17.57 12.39 0.97
CA LEU A 151 18.49 11.35 1.35
C LEU A 151 18.62 10.34 0.21
N PHE A 152 19.85 10.10 -0.23
CA PHE A 152 20.19 9.18 -1.30
C PHE A 152 20.98 8.00 -0.78
N LEU A 153 20.66 6.82 -1.29
CA LEU A 153 21.65 5.75 -1.50
C LEU A 153 22.01 5.80 -2.99
N ILE A 154 21.67 4.79 -3.79
CA ILE A 154 21.75 4.88 -5.25
C ILE A 154 20.58 5.71 -5.80
N VAL A 155 19.41 5.52 -5.20
CA VAL A 155 18.16 6.22 -5.54
C VAL A 155 17.73 7.10 -4.36
N PRO A 156 16.87 8.10 -4.57
CA PRO A 156 16.26 8.83 -3.47
C PRO A 156 15.52 7.86 -2.56
N LEU A 157 15.92 7.80 -1.29
CA LEU A 157 15.28 6.94 -0.28
C LEU A 157 14.25 7.72 0.56
N GLY A 158 14.41 9.04 0.66
CA GLY A 158 13.48 9.88 1.39
C GLY A 158 13.77 11.36 1.20
N ALA A 159 12.84 12.20 1.61
CA ALA A 159 13.03 13.62 1.81
C ALA A 159 13.07 13.91 3.32
N PHE A 160 13.48 15.12 3.70
CA PHE A 160 13.34 15.58 5.08
C PHE A 160 13.14 17.09 5.14
N VAL A 161 12.47 17.53 6.20
CA VAL A 161 12.50 18.90 6.70
C VAL A 161 13.11 18.89 8.08
N GLU A 162 14.02 19.83 8.35
CA GLU A 162 14.75 19.94 9.63
C GLU A 162 14.30 21.21 10.38
N PRO A 163 13.29 21.12 11.27
CA PRO A 163 12.94 22.19 12.20
C PRO A 163 14.08 22.47 13.18
N ASP A 164 14.10 23.68 13.76
CA ASP A 164 15.02 23.99 14.85
C ASP A 164 14.59 23.28 16.15
N ASP A 165 15.35 22.25 16.55
CA ASP A 165 15.06 21.44 17.74
C ASP A 165 14.94 22.24 19.04
N GLU A 166 15.71 23.33 19.21
CA GLU A 166 15.61 24.13 20.42
C GLU A 166 14.32 24.94 20.45
N GLU A 167 13.95 25.55 19.32
CA GLU A 167 12.69 26.28 19.18
C GLU A 167 11.50 25.33 19.30
N LEU A 168 11.60 24.12 18.74
CA LEU A 168 10.58 23.08 18.87
C LEU A 168 10.37 22.71 20.34
N LYS A 169 11.44 22.48 21.12
CA LYS A 169 11.35 22.20 22.57
C LYS A 169 10.75 23.36 23.36
N LYS A 170 11.06 24.60 23.00
CA LYS A 170 10.61 25.82 23.69
C LYS A 170 9.18 26.24 23.31
N THR A 171 8.66 25.81 22.15
CA THR A 171 7.31 26.21 21.71
C THR A 171 6.20 25.58 22.56
N SER A 172 4.96 26.01 22.34
CA SER A 172 3.80 25.47 23.05
C SER A 172 3.56 23.99 22.69
N ARG A 173 3.05 23.23 23.66
CA ARG A 173 2.75 21.79 23.50
C ARG A 173 1.83 21.51 22.31
N LEU A 174 0.79 22.33 22.14
CA LEU A 174 -0.13 22.19 21.02
C LEU A 174 0.58 22.42 19.67
N SER A 175 1.52 23.35 19.59
CA SER A 175 2.31 23.56 18.37
C SER A 175 3.20 22.36 18.07
N ARG A 176 3.86 21.77 19.08
CA ARG A 176 4.62 20.51 18.89
C ARG A 176 3.74 19.36 18.40
N VAL A 177 2.59 19.15 19.05
CA VAL A 177 1.63 18.13 18.62
C VAL A 177 1.20 18.36 17.18
N ARG A 178 0.89 19.61 16.80
CA ARG A 178 0.54 19.95 15.41
C ARG A 178 1.66 19.64 14.43
N VAL A 179 2.93 19.85 14.79
CA VAL A 179 4.07 19.41 13.95
C VAL A 179 4.02 17.90 13.79
N TYR A 180 4.09 17.14 14.88
CA TYR A 180 4.18 15.67 14.80
C TYR A 180 2.98 15.01 14.10
N VAL A 181 1.74 15.49 14.29
CA VAL A 181 0.57 14.90 13.61
C VAL A 181 0.51 15.24 12.13
N SER A 182 1.19 16.29 11.67
CA SER A 182 1.05 16.83 10.31
C SER A 182 1.57 15.86 9.25
N GLY A 183 2.66 15.13 9.54
CA GLY A 183 3.21 14.10 8.68
C GLY A 183 2.25 12.92 8.42
N PRO A 184 1.82 12.15 9.43
CA PRO A 184 0.90 11.04 9.22
C PRO A 184 -0.46 11.51 8.69
N ALA A 185 -1.01 12.62 9.19
CA ALA A 185 -2.35 13.08 8.79
C ALA A 185 -2.43 13.52 7.33
N VAL A 186 -1.39 14.17 6.78
CA VAL A 186 -1.38 14.54 5.35
C VAL A 186 -1.32 13.30 4.45
N ASN A 187 -0.67 12.23 4.90
CA ASN A 187 -0.63 10.97 4.18
C ASN A 187 -2.00 10.29 4.21
N ILE A 188 -2.67 10.22 5.37
CA ILE A 188 -4.04 9.69 5.45
C ILE A 188 -5.01 10.53 4.60
N MET A 189 -4.89 11.86 4.63
CA MET A 189 -5.70 12.75 3.79
C MET A 189 -5.44 12.53 2.29
N SER A 190 -4.18 12.42 1.89
CA SER A 190 -3.78 12.14 0.51
C SER A 190 -4.32 10.78 0.07
N SER A 191 -4.26 9.78 0.95
CA SER A 191 -4.85 8.48 0.69
C SER A 191 -6.34 8.58 0.39
N LEU A 192 -7.11 9.33 1.19
CA LEU A 192 -8.54 9.54 0.94
C LEU A 192 -8.82 10.26 -0.39
N ILE A 193 -8.02 11.27 -0.76
CA ILE A 193 -8.17 11.97 -2.04
C ILE A 193 -7.92 11.01 -3.21
N PHE A 194 -6.83 10.24 -3.17
CA PHE A 194 -6.51 9.31 -4.24
C PHE A 194 -7.42 8.09 -4.28
N LEU A 195 -7.99 7.70 -3.13
CA LEU A 195 -9.09 6.74 -3.07
C LEU A 195 -10.29 7.26 -3.87
N LEU A 196 -10.74 8.49 -3.63
CA LEU A 196 -11.85 9.09 -4.35
C LEU A 196 -11.58 9.21 -5.85
N ILE A 197 -10.35 9.58 -6.25
CA ILE A 197 -9.95 9.61 -7.66
C ILE A 197 -10.00 8.20 -8.27
N PHE A 198 -9.47 7.20 -7.58
CA PHE A 198 -9.46 5.81 -8.03
C PHE A 198 -10.89 5.26 -8.19
N THR A 199 -11.73 5.40 -7.16
CA THR A 199 -13.09 4.86 -7.16
C THR A 199 -13.98 5.56 -8.18
N SER A 200 -13.92 6.89 -8.29
CA SER A 200 -14.65 7.63 -9.31
C SER A 200 -14.21 7.27 -10.74
N SER A 201 -12.91 7.07 -10.96
CA SER A 201 -12.37 6.68 -12.26
C SER A 201 -12.79 5.26 -12.66
N ILE A 202 -12.71 4.29 -11.74
CA ILE A 202 -13.13 2.92 -12.04
C ILE A 202 -14.66 2.83 -12.23
N SER A 203 -15.47 3.67 -11.57
CA SER A 203 -16.93 3.75 -11.83
C SER A 203 -17.28 4.19 -13.25
N MET A 204 -16.37 4.86 -13.97
CA MET A 204 -16.58 5.28 -15.36
C MET A 204 -16.27 4.17 -16.38
N VAL A 205 -15.74 3.03 -15.92
CA VAL A 205 -15.40 1.91 -16.77
C VAL A 205 -16.65 1.07 -17.04
N SER A 206 -16.83 0.63 -18.29
CA SER A 206 -17.93 -0.24 -18.70
C SER A 206 -17.40 -1.52 -19.34
N PHE A 207 -18.07 -2.65 -19.11
CA PHE A 207 -17.69 -3.92 -19.71
C PHE A 207 -17.89 -3.84 -21.23
N ALA A 208 -16.81 -4.07 -21.99
CA ALA A 208 -16.76 -3.84 -23.43
C ALA A 208 -17.25 -5.01 -24.29
N PRO A 209 -16.89 -6.29 -24.02
CA PRO A 209 -17.20 -7.35 -24.96
C PRO A 209 -18.61 -7.93 -24.75
N ILE A 210 -19.24 -8.32 -25.85
CA ILE A 210 -20.41 -9.21 -25.83
C ILE A 210 -19.89 -10.61 -25.53
N GLY A 211 -20.22 -11.15 -24.35
CA GLY A 211 -19.77 -12.47 -23.93
C GLY A 211 -19.29 -12.54 -22.48
N VAL A 212 -18.61 -13.64 -22.19
CA VAL A 212 -18.10 -14.00 -20.86
C VAL A 212 -16.59 -14.00 -20.91
N ALA A 213 -15.99 -12.94 -20.37
CA ALA A 213 -14.55 -12.73 -20.32
C ALA A 213 -13.87 -13.76 -19.40
N VAL A 214 -12.91 -14.52 -19.92
CA VAL A 214 -12.15 -15.52 -19.18
C VAL A 214 -10.91 -14.87 -18.56
N ASP A 215 -10.87 -14.82 -17.22
CA ASP A 215 -9.70 -14.33 -16.46
C ASP A 215 -8.85 -15.49 -15.95
N THR A 216 -9.47 -16.56 -15.46
CA THR A 216 -8.77 -17.71 -14.90
C THR A 216 -9.19 -18.98 -15.65
N VAL A 217 -8.21 -19.83 -15.98
CA VAL A 217 -8.41 -21.16 -16.53
C VAL A 217 -7.75 -22.18 -15.62
N PHE A 218 -8.50 -23.17 -15.15
CA PHE A 218 -7.99 -24.21 -14.25
C PHE A 218 -7.04 -25.13 -15.02
N ARG A 219 -5.86 -25.44 -14.46
CA ARG A 219 -4.93 -26.39 -15.09
C ARG A 219 -5.60 -27.75 -15.28
N ASP A 220 -5.26 -28.42 -16.37
CA ASP A 220 -5.75 -29.74 -16.78
C ASP A 220 -7.27 -29.84 -17.01
N SER A 221 -8.00 -28.73 -16.92
CA SER A 221 -9.44 -28.65 -17.20
C SER A 221 -9.76 -28.76 -18.69
N PRO A 222 -11.02 -29.06 -19.06
CA PRO A 222 -11.44 -29.09 -20.46
C PRO A 222 -11.12 -27.81 -21.23
N ALA A 223 -11.34 -26.64 -20.63
CA ALA A 223 -10.99 -25.35 -21.23
C ALA A 223 -9.48 -25.23 -21.48
N TYR A 224 -8.65 -25.63 -20.50
CA TYR A 224 -7.20 -25.57 -20.63
C TYR A 224 -6.70 -26.44 -21.79
N ASN A 225 -7.20 -27.68 -21.85
CA ASN A 225 -6.83 -28.67 -22.86
C ASN A 225 -7.31 -28.27 -24.26
N ALA A 226 -8.46 -27.60 -24.35
CA ALA A 226 -9.00 -27.05 -25.60
C ALA A 226 -8.30 -25.76 -26.07
N GLY A 227 -7.30 -25.25 -25.33
CA GLY A 227 -6.55 -24.06 -25.72
C GLY A 227 -7.17 -22.74 -25.28
N ILE A 228 -8.22 -22.74 -24.45
CA ILE A 228 -8.76 -21.51 -23.85
C ILE A 228 -7.72 -20.94 -22.89
N ARG A 229 -7.49 -19.62 -22.98
CA ARG A 229 -6.53 -18.89 -22.15
C ARG A 229 -7.15 -17.62 -21.57
N PRO A 230 -6.61 -17.09 -20.46
CA PRO A 230 -6.97 -15.76 -19.98
C PRO A 230 -6.88 -14.72 -21.10
N GLY A 231 -7.87 -13.83 -21.19
CA GLY A 231 -7.98 -12.84 -22.27
C GLY A 231 -8.96 -13.21 -23.38
N MET A 232 -9.36 -14.47 -23.46
CA MET A 232 -10.41 -14.89 -24.39
C MET A 232 -11.80 -14.56 -23.83
N VAL A 233 -12.77 -14.37 -24.73
CA VAL A 233 -14.18 -14.13 -24.39
C VAL A 233 -15.04 -15.26 -24.96
N ILE A 234 -15.80 -15.95 -24.13
CA ILE A 234 -16.79 -16.93 -24.59
C ILE A 234 -18.04 -16.17 -25.03
N VAL A 235 -18.38 -16.24 -26.32
CA VAL A 235 -19.49 -15.49 -26.92
C VAL A 235 -20.77 -16.32 -26.95
N ALA A 236 -20.67 -17.62 -27.18
CA ALA A 236 -21.81 -18.53 -27.23
C ALA A 236 -21.44 -19.96 -26.80
N VAL A 237 -22.43 -20.68 -26.28
CA VAL A 237 -22.39 -22.13 -26.02
C VAL A 237 -23.44 -22.79 -26.91
N ASN A 238 -23.02 -23.70 -27.77
CA ASN A 238 -23.79 -24.23 -28.90
C ASN A 238 -24.32 -23.12 -29.81
N SER A 239 -25.64 -22.89 -29.80
CA SER A 239 -26.33 -21.84 -30.55
C SER A 239 -26.78 -20.66 -29.68
N ASP A 240 -26.58 -20.76 -28.37
CA ASP A 240 -27.08 -19.80 -27.39
C ASP A 240 -25.98 -18.79 -27.05
N TYR A 241 -26.22 -17.51 -27.38
CA TYR A 241 -25.34 -16.41 -27.02
C TYR A 241 -25.43 -16.10 -25.52
N VAL A 242 -24.29 -15.83 -24.90
CA VAL A 242 -24.19 -15.47 -23.49
C VAL A 242 -23.75 -14.02 -23.35
N LYS A 243 -24.39 -13.25 -22.46
CA LYS A 243 -24.04 -11.84 -22.20
C LYS A 243 -23.46 -11.61 -20.82
N SER A 244 -23.68 -12.54 -19.90
CA SER A 244 -23.22 -12.45 -18.51
C SER A 244 -22.77 -13.81 -17.99
N TRP A 245 -21.97 -13.79 -16.92
CA TRP A 245 -21.59 -15.03 -16.23
C TRP A 245 -22.80 -15.77 -15.64
N ASP A 246 -23.84 -15.05 -15.21
CA ASP A 246 -25.07 -15.67 -14.70
C ASP A 246 -25.80 -16.44 -15.80
N GLU A 247 -25.96 -15.84 -16.99
CA GLU A 247 -26.53 -16.52 -18.16
C GLU A 247 -25.69 -17.73 -18.55
N PHE A 248 -24.36 -17.58 -18.55
CA PHE A 248 -23.45 -18.66 -18.85
C PHE A 248 -23.55 -19.81 -17.84
N PHE A 249 -23.59 -19.54 -16.54
CA PHE A 249 -23.75 -20.59 -15.53
C PHE A 249 -25.13 -21.26 -15.61
N GLN A 250 -26.20 -20.51 -15.87
CA GLN A 250 -27.54 -21.07 -16.10
C GLN A 250 -27.63 -21.93 -17.36
N LEU A 251 -26.88 -21.58 -18.40
CA LEU A 251 -26.81 -22.37 -19.62
C LEU A 251 -25.99 -23.64 -19.39
N MET A 252 -24.83 -23.50 -18.74
CA MET A 252 -23.93 -24.62 -18.44
C MET A 252 -24.57 -25.64 -17.49
N SER A 253 -25.47 -25.24 -16.59
CA SER A 253 -26.15 -26.15 -15.66
C SER A 253 -27.13 -27.12 -16.33
N ARG A 254 -27.46 -26.91 -17.61
CA ARG A 254 -28.32 -27.80 -18.41
C ARG A 254 -27.59 -29.05 -18.92
N PHE A 255 -26.26 -29.04 -18.89
CA PHE A 255 -25.41 -30.14 -19.34
C PHE A 255 -24.99 -31.05 -18.18
N LYS A 256 -24.46 -32.22 -18.52
CA LYS A 256 -23.89 -33.20 -17.61
C LYS A 256 -22.38 -33.37 -17.88
N PRO A 257 -21.64 -33.95 -16.92
CA PRO A 257 -20.28 -34.41 -17.19
C PRO A 257 -20.25 -35.33 -18.41
N ASN A 258 -19.19 -35.21 -19.22
CA ASN A 258 -18.98 -35.88 -20.51
C ASN A 258 -19.86 -35.40 -21.68
N ASP A 259 -20.77 -34.44 -21.49
CA ASP A 259 -21.43 -33.79 -22.62
C ASP A 259 -20.41 -32.98 -23.44
N THR A 260 -20.58 -32.95 -24.76
CA THR A 260 -19.76 -32.11 -25.63
C THR A 260 -20.51 -30.85 -26.03
N VAL A 261 -19.90 -29.70 -25.77
CA VAL A 261 -20.44 -28.38 -26.12
C VAL A 261 -19.58 -27.72 -27.18
N LYS A 262 -20.21 -26.98 -28.09
CA LYS A 262 -19.56 -26.16 -29.10
C LYS A 262 -19.45 -24.73 -28.57
N LEU A 263 -18.26 -24.25 -28.24
CA LEU A 263 -18.04 -22.88 -27.80
C LEU A 263 -17.63 -21.99 -28.97
N LEU A 264 -18.26 -20.82 -29.07
CA LEU A 264 -17.73 -19.71 -29.86
C LEU A 264 -16.89 -18.83 -28.94
N VAL A 265 -15.59 -18.76 -29.18
CA VAL A 265 -14.63 -18.05 -28.35
C VAL A 265 -13.93 -16.99 -29.18
N ARG A 266 -13.96 -15.75 -28.71
CA ARG A 266 -13.22 -14.64 -29.32
C ARG A 266 -11.86 -14.51 -28.65
N ASN A 267 -10.81 -14.64 -29.45
CA ASN A 267 -9.47 -14.14 -29.14
C ASN A 267 -9.34 -12.75 -29.79
N SER A 268 -8.58 -11.83 -29.21
CA SER A 268 -8.33 -10.42 -29.62
C SER A 268 -8.53 -10.01 -31.10
N THR A 269 -8.31 -10.90 -32.06
CA THR A 269 -8.42 -10.65 -33.51
C THR A 269 -9.40 -11.58 -34.27
N ALA A 270 -9.87 -12.69 -33.67
CA ALA A 270 -10.67 -13.69 -34.38
C ALA A 270 -11.61 -14.48 -33.45
N GLU A 271 -12.73 -14.93 -33.99
CA GLU A 271 -13.61 -15.91 -33.35
C GLU A 271 -13.21 -17.33 -33.76
N ILE A 272 -13.16 -18.22 -32.78
CA ILE A 272 -12.73 -19.60 -32.90
C ILE A 272 -13.86 -20.47 -32.36
N ILE A 273 -14.16 -21.56 -33.07
CA ILE A 273 -15.12 -22.56 -32.62
C ILE A 273 -14.35 -23.72 -31.99
N LEU A 274 -14.67 -24.06 -30.74
CA LEU A 274 -14.06 -25.16 -30.00
C LEU A 274 -15.13 -26.17 -29.59
N ASN A 275 -14.96 -27.44 -29.93
CA ASN A 275 -15.79 -28.52 -29.40
C ASN A 275 -15.11 -29.09 -28.15
N ILE A 276 -15.74 -28.94 -26.99
CA ILE A 276 -15.16 -29.26 -25.69
C ILE A 276 -16.07 -30.24 -24.96
N THR A 277 -15.50 -31.36 -24.53
CA THR A 277 -16.16 -32.32 -23.65
C THR A 277 -16.02 -31.85 -22.20
N LEU A 278 -17.13 -31.64 -21.52
CA LEU A 278 -17.18 -31.19 -20.14
C LEU A 278 -16.74 -32.30 -19.20
N ASP A 279 -16.12 -31.94 -18.09
CA ASP A 279 -15.70 -32.90 -17.06
C ASP A 279 -16.57 -32.74 -15.81
N GLU A 280 -16.35 -33.58 -14.81
CA GLU A 280 -17.03 -33.50 -13.52
C GLU A 280 -16.34 -32.50 -12.59
N ARG A 281 -17.10 -31.54 -12.06
CA ARG A 281 -16.58 -30.47 -11.19
C ARG A 281 -15.91 -30.99 -9.92
N PHE A 282 -16.44 -32.06 -9.33
CA PHE A 282 -15.89 -32.71 -8.15
C PHE A 282 -14.39 -33.05 -8.28
N LYS A 283 -13.94 -33.47 -9.47
CA LYS A 283 -12.52 -33.82 -9.71
C LYS A 283 -11.56 -32.67 -9.47
N TYR A 284 -12.04 -31.44 -9.57
CA TYR A 284 -11.22 -30.22 -9.44
C TYR A 284 -11.45 -29.51 -8.10
N THR A 285 -12.64 -29.63 -7.51
CA THR A 285 -12.97 -28.93 -6.26
C THR A 285 -12.85 -29.81 -5.01
N GLY A 286 -13.03 -31.12 -5.14
CA GLY A 286 -13.10 -32.05 -3.99
C GLY A 286 -14.31 -31.83 -3.08
N VAL A 287 -15.27 -30.97 -3.47
CA VAL A 287 -16.45 -30.63 -2.68
C VAL A 287 -17.59 -31.57 -3.04
N GLU A 288 -18.11 -32.31 -2.07
CA GLU A 288 -19.12 -33.35 -2.30
C GLU A 288 -20.38 -32.84 -3.02
N SER A 289 -20.78 -31.59 -2.76
CA SER A 289 -21.92 -30.96 -3.42
C SER A 289 -21.71 -30.67 -4.91
N ASP A 290 -20.49 -30.84 -5.43
CA ASP A 290 -20.13 -30.64 -6.84
C ASP A 290 -20.09 -31.93 -7.68
N ARG A 291 -20.46 -33.08 -7.10
CA ARG A 291 -20.69 -34.31 -7.88
C ARG A 291 -21.74 -34.11 -8.96
N ASP A 292 -21.57 -34.81 -10.07
CA ASP A 292 -22.47 -34.80 -11.23
C ASP A 292 -22.69 -33.41 -11.89
N LYS A 293 -21.95 -32.37 -11.47
CA LYS A 293 -22.03 -31.04 -12.09
C LYS A 293 -21.02 -30.91 -13.24
N PRO A 294 -21.42 -30.31 -14.37
CA PRO A 294 -20.51 -30.08 -15.48
C PRO A 294 -19.43 -29.05 -15.11
N PHE A 295 -18.24 -29.24 -15.67
CA PHE A 295 -17.10 -28.37 -15.45
C PHE A 295 -16.37 -28.09 -16.75
N LEU A 296 -16.31 -26.80 -17.09
CA LEU A 296 -15.48 -26.29 -18.18
C LEU A 296 -14.08 -25.87 -17.70
N GLY A 297 -13.98 -25.32 -16.48
CA GLY A 297 -12.71 -24.85 -15.91
C GLY A 297 -12.33 -23.41 -16.25
N VAL A 298 -13.31 -22.52 -16.38
CA VAL A 298 -13.11 -21.08 -16.56
C VAL A 298 -13.74 -20.29 -15.42
N ALA A 299 -13.16 -19.14 -15.07
CA ALA A 299 -13.71 -18.22 -14.10
C ALA A 299 -13.34 -16.76 -14.42
N ASN A 300 -14.09 -15.83 -13.83
CA ASN A 300 -13.74 -14.40 -13.81
C ASN A 300 -13.90 -13.83 -12.41
N ARG A 301 -12.76 -13.61 -11.75
CA ARG A 301 -12.74 -13.03 -10.40
C ARG A 301 -12.91 -11.51 -10.42
N TRP A 302 -12.69 -10.85 -11.56
CA TRP A 302 -12.71 -9.40 -11.66
C TRP A 302 -14.09 -8.78 -11.64
N ILE A 303 -15.13 -9.51 -12.06
CA ILE A 303 -16.48 -8.95 -12.10
C ILE A 303 -16.98 -8.61 -10.70
N SER A 304 -16.81 -9.48 -9.72
CA SER A 304 -17.19 -9.13 -8.34
C SER A 304 -16.31 -8.00 -7.79
N ILE A 305 -15.01 -8.05 -8.10
CA ILE A 305 -14.03 -7.11 -7.57
C ILE A 305 -14.25 -5.71 -8.11
N ILE A 306 -14.54 -5.53 -9.40
CA ILE A 306 -14.68 -4.19 -9.98
C ILE A 306 -15.83 -3.40 -9.35
N TYR A 307 -16.91 -4.05 -8.93
CA TYR A 307 -17.99 -3.40 -8.19
C TYR A 307 -17.53 -2.93 -6.81
N SER A 308 -16.79 -3.78 -6.08
CA SER A 308 -16.17 -3.39 -4.80
C SER A 308 -15.14 -2.26 -4.97
N LEU A 309 -14.39 -2.24 -6.07
CA LEU A 309 -13.43 -1.17 -6.37
C LEU A 309 -14.12 0.14 -6.75
N ALA A 310 -15.24 0.09 -7.46
CA ALA A 310 -16.05 1.26 -7.82
C ALA A 310 -16.78 1.85 -6.61
N ASN A 311 -17.20 1.00 -5.66
CA ASN A 311 -17.86 1.43 -4.45
C ASN A 311 -17.36 0.65 -3.22
N PRO A 312 -16.16 0.98 -2.70
CA PRO A 312 -15.55 0.25 -1.59
C PRO A 312 -16.28 0.44 -0.26
N PHE A 313 -17.28 1.33 -0.22
CA PHE A 313 -18.10 1.60 0.96
C PHE A 313 -19.49 0.94 0.89
N SER A 314 -19.79 0.19 -0.17
CA SER A 314 -21.08 -0.48 -0.36
C SER A 314 -21.38 -1.52 0.73
N THR A 315 -20.38 -2.34 1.09
CA THR A 315 -20.43 -3.27 2.22
C THR A 315 -19.18 -3.10 3.08
N LEU A 316 -19.34 -2.40 4.21
CA LEU A 316 -18.24 -2.19 5.16
C LEU A 316 -18.23 -3.28 6.24
N PRO A 317 -17.06 -3.87 6.56
CA PRO A 317 -15.72 -3.55 6.06
C PRO A 317 -15.29 -4.31 4.79
N GLU A 318 -16.09 -5.25 4.29
CA GLU A 318 -15.68 -6.26 3.30
C GLU A 318 -15.16 -5.66 1.99
N SER A 319 -15.93 -4.76 1.37
CA SER A 319 -15.57 -4.12 0.09
C SER A 319 -14.32 -3.25 0.22
N PHE A 320 -14.15 -2.56 1.35
CA PHE A 320 -12.97 -1.75 1.61
C PHE A 320 -11.72 -2.62 1.85
N LEU A 321 -11.87 -3.73 2.57
CA LEU A 321 -10.80 -4.71 2.75
C LEU A 321 -10.44 -5.40 1.43
N GLU A 322 -11.39 -5.59 0.51
CA GLU A 322 -11.12 -6.10 -0.83
C GLU A 322 -10.23 -5.15 -1.65
N LEU A 323 -10.44 -3.84 -1.53
CA LEU A 323 -9.56 -2.84 -2.14
C LEU A 323 -8.13 -2.89 -1.57
N LEU A 324 -8.00 -3.04 -0.24
CA LEU A 324 -6.69 -3.11 0.42
C LEU A 324 -5.93 -4.39 0.11
N ARG A 325 -6.65 -5.51 -0.14
CA ARG A 325 -6.03 -6.82 -0.35
C ARG A 325 -5.54 -7.07 -1.78
N LEU A 326 -5.89 -6.23 -2.76
CA LEU A 326 -5.52 -6.42 -4.18
C LEU A 326 -4.05 -6.82 -4.42
N PRO A 327 -3.04 -6.20 -3.77
CA PRO A 327 -1.64 -6.56 -4.01
C PRO A 327 -1.33 -7.97 -3.50
N PHE A 328 -1.92 -8.36 -2.38
CA PHE A 328 -1.70 -9.66 -1.74
C PHE A 328 -2.33 -10.82 -2.51
N ILE A 329 -3.39 -10.55 -3.29
CA ILE A 329 -4.02 -11.53 -4.17
C ILE A 329 -3.52 -11.47 -5.62
N GLY A 330 -2.49 -10.67 -5.90
CA GLY A 330 -1.85 -10.59 -7.21
C GLY A 330 -2.66 -9.87 -8.28
N LEU A 331 -3.61 -9.01 -7.88
CA LEU A 331 -4.48 -8.26 -8.79
C LEU A 331 -4.07 -6.80 -8.98
N ALA A 332 -3.14 -6.30 -8.16
CA ALA A 332 -2.45 -5.03 -8.40
C ALA A 332 -1.02 -5.33 -8.87
N VAL A 333 -0.51 -4.74 -9.96
CA VAL A 333 -1.09 -3.73 -10.85
C VAL A 333 -2.21 -4.31 -11.73
N ILE A 334 -3.26 -3.53 -12.02
CA ILE A 334 -4.30 -3.91 -12.99
C ILE A 334 -3.65 -3.97 -14.37
N GLN A 335 -3.55 -5.16 -14.94
CA GLN A 335 -2.78 -5.45 -16.16
C GLN A 335 -3.52 -6.45 -17.07
N PRO A 336 -3.12 -6.62 -18.34
CA PRO A 336 -3.73 -7.59 -19.25
C PRO A 336 -3.86 -8.99 -18.63
N PRO A 337 -4.97 -9.70 -18.89
CA PRO A 337 -6.00 -9.36 -19.89
C PRO A 337 -7.09 -8.37 -19.41
N TYR A 338 -7.09 -7.94 -18.14
CA TYR A 338 -8.23 -7.23 -17.56
C TYR A 338 -8.61 -5.94 -18.30
N PRO A 339 -7.66 -5.01 -18.55
CA PRO A 339 -7.89 -3.82 -19.37
C PRO A 339 -8.63 -4.05 -20.70
N GLU A 340 -8.48 -5.22 -21.32
CA GLU A 340 -9.01 -5.50 -22.65
C GLU A 340 -10.52 -5.77 -22.63
N PHE A 341 -11.08 -6.12 -21.46
CA PHE A 341 -12.50 -6.40 -21.30
C PHE A 341 -13.33 -5.15 -21.03
N TYR A 342 -12.72 -3.97 -21.02
CA TYR A 342 -13.34 -2.77 -20.46
C TYR A 342 -13.10 -1.55 -21.35
N SER A 343 -14.18 -0.81 -21.60
CA SER A 343 -14.14 0.48 -22.27
C SER A 343 -13.85 1.57 -21.26
N THR A 344 -12.94 2.46 -21.61
CA THR A 344 -12.44 3.53 -20.74
C THR A 344 -12.81 4.90 -21.31
N PRO A 345 -13.01 5.93 -20.46
CA PRO A 345 -13.44 7.27 -20.92
C PRO A 345 -12.38 8.03 -21.74
N ILE A 346 -11.12 7.60 -21.63
CA ILE A 346 -9.98 8.09 -22.41
C ILE A 346 -9.23 6.87 -22.98
N PRO A 347 -8.26 7.02 -23.91
CA PRO A 347 -7.52 5.89 -24.46
C PRO A 347 -6.96 4.94 -23.39
N SER A 348 -7.20 3.64 -23.54
CA SER A 348 -6.94 2.65 -22.49
C SER A 348 -5.47 2.56 -22.09
N ASN A 349 -4.56 2.80 -23.04
CA ASN A 349 -3.11 2.88 -22.80
C ASN A 349 -2.70 4.07 -21.91
N ILE A 350 -3.57 5.06 -21.72
CA ILE A 350 -3.38 6.20 -20.81
C ILE A 350 -4.16 5.96 -19.51
N PHE A 351 -5.42 5.51 -19.62
CA PHE A 351 -6.31 5.33 -18.48
C PHE A 351 -5.75 4.37 -17.43
N TRP A 352 -5.36 3.16 -17.82
CA TRP A 352 -4.93 2.12 -16.87
C TRP A 352 -3.64 2.48 -16.13
N PRO A 353 -2.60 3.04 -16.78
CA PRO A 353 -1.43 3.54 -16.04
C PRO A 353 -1.76 4.65 -15.03
N LEU A 354 -2.65 5.59 -15.37
CA LEU A 354 -3.08 6.65 -14.46
C LEU A 354 -3.87 6.08 -13.27
N LEU A 355 -4.80 5.16 -13.53
CA LEU A 355 -5.60 4.50 -12.50
C LEU A 355 -4.71 3.70 -11.53
N ASN A 356 -3.76 2.93 -12.06
CA ASN A 356 -2.79 2.20 -11.27
C ASN A 356 -1.90 3.14 -10.44
N THR A 357 -1.47 4.27 -11.01
CA THR A 357 -0.71 5.29 -10.27
C THR A 357 -1.54 5.85 -9.13
N ALA A 358 -2.80 6.19 -9.37
CA ALA A 358 -3.70 6.69 -8.34
C ALA A 358 -3.90 5.66 -7.21
N TYR A 359 -4.09 4.38 -7.57
CA TYR A 359 -4.18 3.28 -6.60
C TYR A 359 -2.93 3.18 -5.72
N TRP A 360 -1.74 3.19 -6.31
CA TRP A 360 -0.49 3.05 -5.57
C TRP A 360 -0.15 4.28 -4.72
N ILE A 361 -0.54 5.48 -5.14
CA ILE A 361 -0.48 6.67 -4.29
C ILE A 361 -1.45 6.51 -3.11
N PHE A 362 -2.69 6.08 -3.35
CA PHE A 362 -3.66 5.78 -2.28
C PHE A 362 -3.09 4.78 -1.26
N TRP A 363 -2.61 3.64 -1.74
CA TRP A 363 -2.23 2.50 -0.90
C TRP A 363 -0.96 2.82 -0.10
N LEU A 364 0.07 3.39 -0.73
CA LEU A 364 1.31 3.73 -0.03
C LEU A 364 1.13 4.89 0.95
N ASN A 365 0.33 5.90 0.62
CA ASN A 365 0.06 6.98 1.58
C ASN A 365 -0.75 6.46 2.78
N LEU A 366 -1.67 5.51 2.57
CA LEU A 366 -2.36 4.86 3.69
C LEU A 366 -1.37 4.11 4.59
N MET A 367 -0.52 3.26 4.01
CA MET A 367 0.43 2.44 4.77
C MET A 367 1.49 3.29 5.49
N ILE A 368 2.05 4.31 4.83
CA ILE A 368 3.04 5.21 5.44
C ILE A 368 2.37 6.07 6.52
N GLY A 369 1.14 6.55 6.29
CA GLY A 369 0.36 7.27 7.28
C GLY A 369 0.09 6.41 8.53
N LEU A 370 -0.45 5.19 8.34
CA LEU A 370 -0.72 4.24 9.42
C LEU A 370 0.54 3.81 10.17
N THR A 371 1.67 3.65 9.47
CA THR A 371 2.95 3.32 10.11
C THR A 371 3.45 4.47 10.98
N ASN A 372 3.34 5.72 10.50
CA ASN A 372 3.82 6.88 11.25
C ASN A 372 2.93 7.26 12.43
N VAL A 373 1.67 6.83 12.48
CA VAL A 373 0.86 7.02 13.70
C VAL A 373 1.22 6.02 14.80
N LEU A 374 1.88 4.90 14.49
CA LEU A 374 2.21 3.91 15.52
C LEU A 374 3.08 4.51 16.63
N PRO A 375 2.94 4.04 17.89
CA PRO A 375 3.71 4.54 19.02
C PRO A 375 5.13 3.93 19.03
N ILE A 376 5.84 4.10 17.93
CA ILE A 376 7.18 3.58 17.66
C ILE A 376 8.12 4.78 17.57
N VAL A 377 9.15 4.84 18.41
CA VAL A 377 10.25 5.81 18.27
C VAL A 377 11.23 5.29 17.20
N PRO A 378 11.70 6.11 16.24
CA PRO A 378 11.58 7.57 16.15
C PRO A 378 10.43 8.11 15.26
N LEU A 379 9.40 7.31 14.97
CA LEU A 379 8.25 7.78 14.17
C LEU A 379 7.43 8.84 14.92
N ASP A 380 6.65 9.61 14.17
CA ASP A 380 5.85 10.73 14.68
C ASP A 380 4.91 10.33 15.83
N GLY A 381 4.24 9.18 15.73
CA GLY A 381 3.35 8.65 16.78
C GLY A 381 4.09 8.32 18.07
N GLY A 382 5.34 7.85 17.99
CA GLY A 382 6.21 7.66 19.15
C GLY A 382 6.57 8.96 19.85
N LEU A 383 6.84 10.03 19.08
CA LEU A 383 7.11 11.37 19.61
C LEU A 383 5.87 11.97 20.29
N ILE A 384 4.69 11.75 19.73
CA ILE A 384 3.41 12.17 20.34
C ILE A 384 3.17 11.42 21.64
N VAL A 385 3.35 10.09 21.67
CA VAL A 385 3.21 9.31 22.91
C VAL A 385 4.17 9.78 23.99
N LYS A 386 5.43 10.07 23.62
CA LYS A 386 6.40 10.67 24.54
C LYS A 386 5.87 11.99 25.14
N GLU A 387 5.39 12.92 24.31
CA GLU A 387 4.81 14.19 24.78
C GLU A 387 3.59 13.99 25.67
N THR A 388 2.71 13.05 25.33
CA THR A 388 1.53 12.71 26.13
C THR A 388 1.92 12.20 27.51
N ILE A 389 2.91 11.31 27.60
CA ILE A 389 3.41 10.79 28.88
C ILE A 389 4.06 11.92 29.70
N GLU A 390 4.84 12.80 29.07
CA GLU A 390 5.45 13.94 29.76
C GLU A 390 4.39 14.88 30.36
N VAL A 391 3.27 15.11 29.65
CA VAL A 391 2.12 15.88 30.14
C VAL A 391 1.47 15.21 31.35
N ILE A 392 1.24 13.90 31.30
CA ILE A 392 0.64 13.12 32.38
C ILE A 392 1.56 13.17 33.62
N LEU A 393 2.86 12.94 33.45
CA LEU A 393 3.85 13.05 34.52
C LEU A 393 3.89 14.44 35.13
N GLY A 394 3.71 15.49 34.33
CA GLY A 394 3.65 16.86 34.85
C GLY A 394 2.44 17.15 35.73
N LYS A 395 1.32 16.43 35.52
CA LYS A 395 0.13 16.52 36.38
C LYS A 395 0.25 15.70 37.66
N ILE A 396 0.89 14.53 37.58
CA ILE A 396 0.96 13.56 38.70
C ILE A 396 2.21 13.77 39.57
N SER A 397 3.32 14.22 38.98
CA SER A 397 4.62 14.34 39.65
C SER A 397 5.20 15.74 39.47
N SER A 398 4.51 16.74 40.03
CA SER A 398 4.91 18.15 39.95
C SER A 398 6.28 18.45 40.56
N LYS A 399 6.78 17.58 41.45
CA LYS A 399 8.11 17.70 42.09
C LYS A 399 9.30 17.40 41.18
N LYS A 400 9.11 16.58 40.12
CA LYS A 400 10.20 16.21 39.20
C LYS A 400 10.51 17.36 38.25
N SER A 401 11.77 17.53 37.86
CA SER A 401 12.18 18.53 36.87
C SER A 401 11.62 18.20 35.47
N ILE A 402 11.61 19.17 34.56
CA ILE A 402 11.18 18.95 33.16
C ILE A 402 12.06 17.88 32.50
N GLU A 403 13.37 17.92 32.76
CA GLU A 403 14.34 16.98 32.19
C GLU A 403 14.11 15.54 32.70
N GLU A 404 13.89 15.38 34.01
CA GLU A 404 13.56 14.07 34.60
C GLU A 404 12.28 13.49 34.01
N ARG A 405 11.23 14.30 33.84
CA ARG A 405 9.97 13.86 33.22
C ARG A 405 10.20 13.44 31.77
N SER A 406 10.99 14.19 31.02
CA SER A 406 11.27 13.88 29.61
C SER A 406 12.07 12.57 29.45
N ILE A 407 13.02 12.29 30.37
CA ILE A 407 13.75 11.02 30.41
C ILE A 407 12.81 9.84 30.70
N ILE A 408 11.91 9.98 31.69
CA ILE A 408 10.94 8.92 32.02
C ILE A 408 9.98 8.70 30.84
N ALA A 409 9.47 9.76 30.24
CA ALA A 409 8.59 9.69 29.09
C ALA A 409 9.26 9.00 27.89
N LEU A 410 10.55 9.29 27.66
CA LEU A 410 11.33 8.65 26.60
C LEU A 410 11.51 7.15 26.86
N LYS A 411 11.87 6.75 28.09
CA LYS A 411 11.99 5.33 28.47
C LYS A 411 10.67 4.58 28.29
N ALA A 412 9.56 5.19 28.71
CA ALA A 412 8.23 4.61 28.54
C ALA A 412 7.84 4.48 27.05
N ALA A 413 8.14 5.48 26.22
CA ALA A 413 7.90 5.43 24.79
C ALA A 413 8.70 4.32 24.09
N TYR A 414 9.97 4.10 24.48
CA TYR A 414 10.77 2.97 23.98
C TYR A 414 10.23 1.61 24.44
N PHE A 415 9.72 1.50 25.67
CA PHE A 415 9.08 0.27 26.12
C PHE A 415 7.81 -0.03 25.30
N ILE A 416 6.96 0.97 25.06
CA ILE A 416 5.78 0.83 24.19
C ILE A 416 6.20 0.45 22.77
N THR A 417 7.27 1.07 22.24
CA THR A 417 7.85 0.72 20.94
C THR A 417 8.21 -0.76 20.88
N LEU A 418 8.89 -1.29 21.90
CA LEU A 418 9.25 -2.71 21.98
C LEU A 418 8.01 -3.60 21.93
N VAL A 419 6.98 -3.29 22.72
CA VAL A 419 5.72 -4.06 22.74
C VAL A 419 5.08 -4.08 21.35
N VAL A 420 4.96 -2.92 20.69
CA VAL A 420 4.35 -2.84 19.35
C VAL A 420 5.19 -3.57 18.29
N VAL A 421 6.52 -3.46 18.34
CA VAL A 421 7.40 -4.20 17.42
C VAL A 421 7.25 -5.71 17.62
N VAL A 422 7.18 -6.20 18.86
CA VAL A 422 6.91 -7.62 19.13
C VAL A 422 5.58 -8.04 18.51
N MET A 423 4.52 -7.25 18.68
CA MET A 423 3.20 -7.55 18.10
C MET A 423 3.21 -7.59 16.57
N ILE A 424 3.98 -6.71 15.92
CA ILE A 424 4.16 -6.73 14.44
C ILE A 424 4.90 -7.99 13.99
N LEU A 425 5.85 -8.50 14.78
CA LEU A 425 6.64 -9.69 14.45
C LEU A 425 5.91 -11.01 14.77
N MET A 426 4.92 -11.00 15.67
CA MET A 426 4.16 -12.19 16.07
C MET A 426 3.56 -12.98 14.89
N PRO A 427 2.84 -12.36 13.90
CA PRO A 427 2.32 -13.05 12.72
C PRO A 427 3.37 -13.82 11.91
N MET A 428 4.63 -13.40 11.95
CA MET A 428 5.72 -14.06 11.26
C MET A 428 6.33 -15.19 12.11
N ILE A 429 6.45 -14.98 13.42
CA ILE A 429 7.20 -15.88 14.30
C ILE A 429 6.31 -17.00 14.83
N ILE A 430 5.14 -16.69 15.35
CA ILE A 430 4.29 -17.62 16.11
C ILE A 430 3.83 -18.82 15.27
N PRO A 431 3.29 -18.66 14.04
CA PRO A 431 2.91 -19.78 13.20
C PRO A 431 4.03 -20.80 12.96
N ARG A 432 5.26 -20.32 12.83
CA ARG A 432 6.45 -21.14 12.55
C ARG A 432 6.96 -21.86 13.79
N ILE A 433 6.85 -21.25 14.96
CA ILE A 433 7.21 -21.89 16.24
C ILE A 433 6.18 -22.96 16.62
N LEU A 434 4.90 -22.65 16.48
CA LEU A 434 3.82 -23.57 16.88
C LEU A 434 3.56 -24.68 15.84
N ASN A 435 4.20 -24.60 14.66
CA ASN A 435 4.03 -25.52 13.54
C ASN A 435 2.56 -25.84 13.23
N ILE A 436 1.74 -24.78 13.19
CA ILE A 436 0.30 -24.90 12.93
C ILE A 436 0.12 -25.46 11.51
N SER A 437 -0.38 -26.69 11.41
CA SER A 437 -0.71 -27.34 10.14
C SER A 437 -2.05 -26.83 9.60
N SER A 438 -2.20 -26.95 8.28
CA SER A 438 -3.33 -26.46 7.48
C SER A 438 -4.68 -27.05 7.86
#